data_AF-A0A2D8V7B7-F1
#
_entry.id   AF-A0A2D8V7B7-F1
#
_cell.length_a   1.000
_cell.length_b   1.000
_cell.length_c   1.000
_cell.angle_alpha   90.00
_cell.angle_beta   90.00
_cell.angle_gamma   90.00
#
_symmetry.space_group_name_H-M   'P 1'
#
loop_
_entity.id
_entity.type
_entity.pdbx_description
1 polymer ?
#
loop_
_entity_poly.entity_id
_entity_poly.type
_entity_poly.pdbx_seq_one_letter_code
_entity_poly.pdbx_strand_id
1 'polypeptide(L)'
;MKKIILIILPLILFTGTIFSEEDNKRGGLFSRKSSESSDKKDIILVKDPYTMDDLNKIRSDFNSQKSGSLELLIEIYKDKNQILKVRLESLNILSTSKNPSIKSAILETISDSEFLEMEIMKKALKILISYDSPESSSGLIQGLSNSEMQIMDLRAEIIESIGENNTEDKVITLLELYEISLKNHQRMNELLTLSLGELEDDRAIPLLMDIAKNDEIDLHIRNRAIEILSRKNAPELVDFFVEMLGSPGSNDQMLTFINNSMGIVERDRLLMALLESYQIGKNRYYAVLHSLMGSLEDYSNPEIKPVFIEVARTDGFPRLLRIKAIQSLSSFGDVSVLDELIPILEDSYNYDYYYELNNLANSLNAGAEYKNRIREASLKAMKPKK
;
A
#
# COMPACT_ATOMS: atom_id res chain seq x y z
N MET A 1 49.62 -2.69 -30.38
CA MET A 1 50.21 -1.90 -31.48
C MET A 1 49.37 -0.63 -31.66
N LYS A 2 49.97 0.57 -31.89
CA LYS A 2 49.35 1.89 -32.23
C LYS A 2 48.15 2.32 -31.34
N LYS A 3 48.19 3.32 -30.43
CA LYS A 3 48.81 4.67 -30.38
C LYS A 3 48.27 5.68 -31.42
N ILE A 4 47.43 6.60 -30.94
CA ILE A 4 46.95 7.94 -31.40
C ILE A 4 46.10 8.46 -30.20
N ILE A 5 46.29 9.58 -29.47
CA ILE A 5 47.18 10.77 -29.54
C ILE A 5 46.75 11.76 -30.65
N LEU A 6 46.39 13.05 -30.40
CA LEU A 6 46.76 14.03 -29.35
C LEU A 6 45.79 15.27 -29.32
N ILE A 7 45.47 15.88 -28.15
CA ILE A 7 45.35 17.36 -27.81
C ILE A 7 44.39 18.28 -28.66
N ILE A 8 43.62 19.23 -28.11
CA ILE A 8 43.96 20.55 -27.50
C ILE A 8 42.94 21.00 -26.41
N LEU A 9 43.42 21.71 -25.37
CA LEU A 9 42.68 22.39 -24.29
C LEU A 9 42.75 23.95 -24.43
N PRO A 10 42.26 24.75 -23.47
CA PRO A 10 41.15 25.70 -23.58
C PRO A 10 41.53 27.13 -24.07
N LEU A 11 40.57 28.05 -24.11
CA LEU A 11 40.84 29.50 -24.14
C LEU A 11 40.07 30.23 -23.02
N ILE A 12 40.79 31.08 -22.28
CA ILE A 12 40.30 32.08 -21.32
C ILE A 12 40.68 33.47 -21.89
N LEU A 13 40.02 34.55 -21.42
CA LEU A 13 40.26 36.01 -21.64
C LEU A 13 39.17 36.69 -22.52
N PHE A 14 38.70 37.92 -22.28
CA PHE A 14 38.79 38.86 -21.14
C PHE A 14 37.81 40.04 -21.33
N THR A 15 37.41 40.65 -20.20
CA THR A 15 37.05 42.08 -19.97
C THR A 15 35.74 42.70 -20.43
N GLY A 16 35.21 43.62 -19.60
CA GLY A 16 34.17 44.59 -19.98
C GLY A 16 33.31 45.17 -18.84
N THR A 17 33.89 45.85 -17.85
CA THR A 17 33.15 46.74 -16.93
C THR A 17 33.06 48.17 -17.50
N ILE A 18 32.00 48.93 -17.14
CA ILE A 18 31.98 50.36 -16.70
C ILE A 18 30.67 51.12 -17.05
N PHE A 19 30.01 51.62 -15.98
CA PHE A 19 29.20 52.85 -15.79
C PHE A 19 28.13 53.35 -16.79
N SER A 20 26.97 53.76 -16.23
CA SER A 20 26.69 55.20 -16.04
C SER A 20 25.74 55.47 -14.85
N GLU A 21 26.15 56.40 -13.99
CA GLU A 21 25.32 57.15 -13.03
C GLU A 21 24.36 58.10 -13.79
N GLU A 22 23.10 58.31 -13.36
CA GLU A 22 22.59 59.25 -12.33
C GLU A 22 22.31 60.67 -12.88
N ASP A 23 21.08 61.20 -12.70
CA ASP A 23 20.90 62.55 -12.12
C ASP A 23 19.44 62.84 -11.65
N ASN A 24 19.33 63.75 -10.68
CA ASN A 24 18.13 64.26 -10.02
C ASN A 24 17.45 65.41 -10.79
N LYS A 25 16.17 65.69 -10.45
CA LYS A 25 15.78 67.06 -10.00
C LYS A 25 14.42 67.15 -9.29
N ARG A 26 14.42 67.96 -8.23
CA ARG A 26 13.24 68.37 -7.45
C ARG A 26 12.63 69.67 -7.99
N GLY A 27 11.34 69.86 -7.76
CA GLY A 27 10.65 71.15 -7.83
C GLY A 27 9.18 70.97 -7.45
N GLY A 28 8.64 71.82 -6.58
CA GLY A 28 7.23 71.77 -6.19
C GLY A 28 6.68 73.14 -5.86
N LEU A 29 5.37 73.25 -5.63
CA LEU A 29 4.69 74.17 -4.67
C LEU A 29 3.15 73.98 -4.74
N PHE A 30 2.49 73.93 -3.58
CA PHE A 30 1.05 74.12 -3.25
C PHE A 30 -0.05 73.77 -4.30
N SER A 31 -1.09 73.02 -3.94
CA SER A 31 -2.14 73.52 -3.02
C SER A 31 -3.20 72.49 -2.57
N ARG A 32 -3.95 72.91 -1.53
CA ARG A 32 -5.29 72.48 -1.08
C ARG A 32 -5.50 71.08 -0.46
N LYS A 33 -6.06 71.12 0.77
CA LYS A 33 -6.78 70.03 1.44
C LYS A 33 -8.04 69.65 0.65
N SER A 34 -8.24 68.35 0.45
CA SER A 34 -9.56 67.71 0.43
C SER A 34 -9.51 66.53 1.41
N SER A 35 -10.51 66.42 2.27
CA SER A 35 -10.64 65.30 3.21
C SER A 35 -11.42 64.18 2.54
N GLU A 36 -10.72 63.21 1.96
CA GLU A 36 -11.32 61.94 1.57
C GLU A 36 -10.94 60.87 2.57
N SER A 37 -11.95 60.22 3.13
CA SER A 37 -11.82 59.05 3.98
C SER A 37 -11.45 57.85 3.13
N SER A 38 -10.17 57.71 2.79
CA SER A 38 -9.65 56.46 2.24
C SER A 38 -9.62 55.42 3.36
N ASP A 39 -10.24 54.27 3.13
CA ASP A 39 -10.16 53.12 4.03
C ASP A 39 -8.72 52.86 4.46
N LYS A 40 -8.53 52.59 5.76
CA LYS A 40 -7.27 52.03 6.24
C LYS A 40 -7.12 50.64 5.64
N LYS A 41 -6.50 50.56 4.46
CA LYS A 41 -5.74 49.37 4.09
C LYS A 41 -4.72 49.18 5.20
N ASP A 42 -4.82 48.06 5.93
CA ASP A 42 -3.80 47.68 6.88
C ASP A 42 -2.48 47.60 6.12
N ILE A 43 -1.59 48.54 6.43
CA ILE A 43 -0.23 48.52 5.90
C ILE A 43 0.42 47.34 6.59
N ILE A 44 0.54 46.23 5.86
CA ILE A 44 1.34 45.09 6.29
C ILE A 44 2.78 45.59 6.35
N LEU A 45 3.18 46.03 7.55
CA LEU A 45 4.56 46.29 7.90
C LEU A 45 5.27 44.94 7.91
N VAL A 46 5.79 44.56 6.74
CA VAL A 46 6.75 43.46 6.62
C VAL A 46 7.96 43.88 7.45
N LYS A 47 8.09 43.25 8.62
CA LYS A 47 9.22 43.41 9.53
C LYS A 47 10.47 42.96 8.79
N ASP A 48 11.52 43.79 8.77
CA ASP A 48 12.77 43.45 8.11
C ASP A 48 13.31 42.11 8.66
N PRO A 49 13.87 41.23 7.80
CA PRO A 49 14.46 39.98 8.26
C PRO A 49 15.55 40.20 9.30
N TYR A 50 15.59 39.36 10.33
CA TYR A 50 16.60 39.46 11.38
C TYR A 50 18.00 39.20 10.84
N THR A 51 18.97 39.98 11.32
CA THR A 51 20.38 39.76 10.97
C THR A 51 21.08 38.82 11.97
N MET A 52 22.27 38.33 11.60
CA MET A 52 23.13 37.60 12.53
C MET A 52 23.54 38.45 13.75
N ASP A 53 23.67 39.77 13.58
CA ASP A 53 24.01 40.68 14.68
C ASP A 53 22.84 40.87 15.66
N ASP A 54 21.61 40.79 15.18
CA ASP A 54 20.43 40.78 16.05
C ASP A 54 20.32 39.46 16.81
N LEU A 55 20.58 38.32 16.16
CA LEU A 55 20.70 37.03 16.84
C LEU A 55 21.79 37.01 17.93
N ASN A 56 22.93 37.68 17.72
CA ASN A 56 23.98 37.80 18.73
C ASN A 56 23.53 38.60 19.97
N LYS A 57 22.71 39.64 19.79
CA LYS A 57 22.08 40.39 20.90
C LYS A 57 21.03 39.52 21.61
N ILE A 58 20.15 38.86 20.85
CA ILE A 58 19.08 38.00 21.38
C ILE A 58 19.68 36.80 22.14
N ARG A 59 20.78 36.21 21.67
CA ARG A 59 21.56 35.18 22.39
C ARG A 59 22.04 35.67 23.76
N SER A 60 22.52 36.92 23.83
CA SER A 60 23.03 37.52 25.07
C SER A 60 21.89 37.76 26.06
N ASP A 61 20.74 38.23 25.57
CA ASP A 61 19.49 38.35 26.34
C ASP A 61 18.97 37.00 26.84
N PHE A 62 18.99 35.96 25.98
CA PHE A 62 18.57 34.59 26.28
C PHE A 62 19.44 33.91 27.33
N ASN A 63 20.77 33.98 27.17
CA ASN A 63 21.73 33.48 28.16
C ASN A 63 21.58 34.20 29.52
N SER A 64 21.11 35.44 29.51
CA SER A 64 20.80 36.24 30.70
C SER A 64 19.39 36.03 31.25
N GLN A 65 18.63 35.06 30.71
CA GLN A 65 17.25 34.71 31.09
C GLN A 65 16.26 35.88 31.00
N LYS A 66 16.49 36.83 30.08
CA LYS A 66 15.61 37.98 29.89
C LYS A 66 14.26 37.53 29.33
N SER A 67 13.17 37.97 29.97
CA SER A 67 11.79 37.67 29.54
C SER A 67 11.56 38.03 28.06
N GLY A 68 10.86 37.16 27.32
CA GLY A 68 10.55 37.34 25.90
C GLY A 68 11.64 36.87 24.93
N SER A 69 12.88 36.63 25.38
CA SER A 69 13.99 36.21 24.50
C SER A 69 13.82 34.79 23.94
N LEU A 70 13.26 33.88 24.74
CA LEU A 70 12.92 32.52 24.35
C LEU A 70 11.85 32.51 23.24
N GLU A 71 10.76 33.25 23.49
CA GLU A 71 9.61 33.35 22.60
C GLU A 71 10.03 33.98 21.26
N LEU A 72 10.89 34.99 21.30
CA LEU A 72 11.44 35.65 20.12
C LEU A 72 12.33 34.72 19.28
N LEU A 73 13.15 33.88 19.91
CA LEU A 73 13.96 32.89 19.19
C LEU A 73 13.06 31.82 18.52
N ILE A 74 11.98 31.41 19.19
CA ILE A 74 10.98 30.49 18.63
C ILE A 74 10.25 31.15 17.44
N GLU A 75 9.87 32.43 17.54
CA GLU A 75 9.29 33.22 16.43
C GLU A 75 10.23 33.22 15.22
N ILE A 76 11.50 33.59 15.41
CA ILE A 76 12.53 33.67 14.36
C ILE A 76 12.77 32.30 13.70
N TYR A 77 12.81 31.23 14.48
CA TYR A 77 13.00 29.87 13.97
C TYR A 77 11.80 29.40 13.13
N LYS A 78 10.57 29.66 13.57
CA LYS A 78 9.34 29.21 12.89
C LYS A 78 8.96 30.06 11.68
N ASP A 79 9.33 31.34 11.63
CA ASP A 79 8.97 32.23 10.52
C ASP A 79 9.58 31.79 9.18
N LYS A 80 8.72 31.31 8.28
CA LYS A 80 9.08 30.85 6.92
C LYS A 80 9.68 31.95 6.04
N ASN A 81 9.51 33.23 6.38
CA ASN A 81 10.05 34.37 5.63
C ASN A 81 11.48 34.75 6.05
N GLN A 82 12.00 34.22 7.16
CA GLN A 82 13.38 34.46 7.58
C GLN A 82 14.38 33.69 6.72
N ILE A 83 15.56 34.28 6.54
CA ILE A 83 16.69 33.65 5.85
C ILE A 83 17.02 32.32 6.55
N LEU A 84 17.13 31.22 5.79
CA LEU A 84 17.36 29.87 6.34
C LEU A 84 18.50 29.81 7.37
N LYS A 85 19.62 30.49 7.11
CA LYS A 85 20.77 30.57 8.03
C LYS A 85 20.42 31.21 9.38
N VAL A 86 19.54 32.21 9.39
CA VAL A 86 19.07 32.91 10.60
C VAL A 86 18.14 31.98 11.40
N ARG A 87 17.26 31.24 10.72
CA ARG A 87 16.38 30.23 11.34
C ARG A 87 17.17 29.11 12.01
N LEU A 88 18.17 28.56 11.30
CA LEU A 88 19.07 27.53 11.81
C LEU A 88 19.89 28.03 13.01
N GLU A 89 20.41 29.26 12.96
CA GLU A 89 21.17 29.81 14.08
C GLU A 89 20.29 30.11 15.30
N SER A 90 19.02 30.50 15.10
CA SER A 90 18.04 30.59 16.19
C SER A 90 17.83 29.22 16.85
N LEU A 91 17.68 28.16 16.06
CA LEU A 91 17.56 26.79 16.57
C LEU A 91 18.83 26.34 17.32
N ASN A 92 20.03 26.69 16.83
CA ASN A 92 21.30 26.44 17.52
C ASN A 92 21.36 27.13 18.89
N ILE A 93 20.80 28.34 19.04
CA ILE A 93 20.72 29.01 20.35
C ILE A 93 19.75 28.27 21.26
N LEU A 94 18.56 27.93 20.75
CA LEU A 94 17.52 27.21 21.50
C LEU A 94 17.98 25.85 22.01
N SER A 95 18.80 25.12 21.26
CA SER A 95 19.30 23.78 21.63
C SER A 95 20.14 23.76 22.92
N THR A 96 20.67 24.91 23.34
CA THR A 96 21.40 25.06 24.62
C THR A 96 20.49 25.01 25.86
N SER A 97 19.16 25.04 25.68
CA SER A 97 18.17 25.06 26.75
C SER A 97 17.23 23.86 26.72
N LYS A 98 16.80 23.41 27.91
CA LYS A 98 15.85 22.30 28.09
C LYS A 98 14.42 22.76 28.37
N ASN A 99 14.06 23.99 27.99
CA ASN A 99 12.73 24.54 28.24
C ASN A 99 11.66 23.75 27.45
N PRO A 100 10.56 23.29 28.10
CA PRO A 100 9.51 22.50 27.44
C PRO A 100 8.88 23.16 26.20
N SER A 101 8.78 24.50 26.17
CA SER A 101 8.22 25.24 25.03
C SER A 101 9.06 25.05 23.75
N ILE A 102 10.37 24.86 23.90
CA ILE A 102 11.28 24.56 22.78
C ILE A 102 10.97 23.17 22.22
N LYS A 103 10.80 22.18 23.11
CA LYS A 103 10.43 20.81 22.71
C LYS A 103 9.12 20.81 21.92
N SER A 104 8.10 21.52 22.39
CA SER A 104 6.82 21.63 21.67
C SER A 104 6.99 22.28 20.29
N ALA A 105 7.71 23.40 20.19
CA ALA A 105 7.93 24.09 18.92
C ALA A 105 8.75 23.28 17.90
N ILE A 106 9.73 22.49 18.36
CA ILE A 106 10.50 21.57 17.50
C ILE A 106 9.61 20.42 17.02
N LEU A 107 8.84 19.78 17.92
CA LEU A 107 7.94 18.69 17.55
C LEU A 107 6.87 19.13 16.55
N GLU A 108 6.28 20.31 16.74
CA GLU A 108 5.35 20.93 15.78
C GLU A 108 6.02 21.12 14.42
N THR A 109 7.25 21.64 14.38
CA THR A 109 7.97 21.88 13.11
C THR A 109 8.35 20.59 12.37
N ILE A 110 8.64 19.50 13.10
CA ILE A 110 8.87 18.17 12.50
C ILE A 110 7.56 17.58 11.98
N SER A 111 6.46 17.74 12.71
CA SER A 111 5.16 17.14 12.36
C SER A 111 4.47 17.86 11.19
N ASP A 112 4.52 19.19 11.18
CA ASP A 112 3.89 20.07 10.18
C ASP A 112 4.89 20.54 9.10
N SER A 113 5.93 19.74 8.84
CA SER A 113 7.01 20.11 7.91
C SER A 113 6.52 20.15 6.46
N GLU A 114 6.66 21.30 5.81
CA GLU A 114 6.40 21.50 4.38
C GLU A 114 7.72 21.63 3.60
N PHE A 115 7.80 20.96 2.44
CA PHE A 115 8.91 21.17 1.50
C PHE A 115 8.80 22.57 0.85
N LEU A 116 9.84 23.38 1.03
CA LEU A 116 9.87 24.81 0.68
C LEU A 116 9.42 25.12 -0.75
N GLU A 117 9.80 24.27 -1.71
CA GLU A 117 9.55 24.50 -3.14
C GLU A 117 8.33 23.72 -3.68
N MET A 118 7.56 23.03 -2.83
CA MET A 118 6.48 22.11 -3.26
C MET A 118 5.44 22.77 -4.18
N GLU A 119 4.96 23.97 -3.83
CA GLU A 119 3.98 24.69 -4.65
C GLU A 119 4.60 25.26 -5.95
N ILE A 120 5.88 25.64 -5.91
CA ILE A 120 6.63 26.07 -7.09
C ILE A 120 6.80 24.90 -8.06
N MET A 121 7.21 23.73 -7.56
CA MET A 121 7.33 22.50 -8.35
C MET A 121 5.98 22.11 -8.97
N LYS A 122 4.89 22.06 -8.19
CA LYS A 122 3.54 21.79 -8.71
C LYS A 122 3.12 22.78 -9.81
N LYS A 123 3.48 24.06 -9.68
CA LYS A 123 3.19 25.08 -10.70
C LYS A 123 4.06 24.93 -11.95
N ALA A 124 5.35 24.63 -11.78
CA ALA A 124 6.29 24.36 -12.87
C ALA A 124 5.88 23.12 -13.68
N LEU A 125 5.49 22.02 -13.02
CA LEU A 125 4.96 20.81 -13.66
C LEU A 125 3.75 21.11 -14.56
N LYS A 126 2.78 21.90 -14.06
CA LYS A 126 1.61 22.32 -14.85
C LYS A 126 1.98 23.18 -16.06
N ILE A 127 3.05 23.98 -15.96
CA ILE A 127 3.57 24.78 -17.07
C ILE A 127 4.28 23.88 -18.10
N LEU A 128 5.11 22.93 -17.65
CA LEU A 128 5.78 21.96 -18.54
C LEU A 128 4.77 21.12 -19.34
N ILE A 129 3.71 20.63 -18.70
CA ILE A 129 2.61 19.91 -19.37
C ILE A 129 1.96 20.79 -20.45
N SER A 130 1.82 22.11 -20.22
CA SER A 130 1.23 23.02 -21.21
C SER A 130 2.13 23.33 -22.42
N TYR A 131 3.40 22.90 -22.40
CA TYR A 131 4.36 23.11 -23.49
C TYR A 131 4.53 21.90 -24.41
N ASP A 132 3.98 20.73 -24.06
CA ASP A 132 3.99 19.49 -24.87
C ASP A 132 5.38 19.13 -25.45
N SER A 133 6.42 19.36 -24.64
CA SER A 133 7.84 19.21 -25.03
C SER A 133 8.40 17.88 -24.53
N PRO A 134 8.80 16.95 -25.42
CA PRO A 134 9.43 15.68 -25.04
C PRO A 134 10.73 15.85 -24.24
N GLU A 135 11.41 16.98 -24.41
CA GLU A 135 12.64 17.33 -23.70
C GLU A 135 12.41 17.49 -22.19
N SER A 136 11.16 17.71 -21.75
CA SER A 136 10.80 17.82 -20.33
C SER A 136 11.00 16.51 -19.54
N SER A 137 10.93 15.34 -20.18
CA SER A 137 10.93 14.04 -19.48
C SER A 137 12.18 13.79 -18.64
N SER A 138 13.36 14.25 -19.10
CA SER A 138 14.60 14.10 -18.33
C SER A 138 14.59 14.95 -17.05
N GLY A 139 14.04 16.17 -17.13
CA GLY A 139 13.83 17.04 -15.97
C GLY A 139 12.79 16.50 -14.99
N LEU A 140 11.72 15.87 -15.49
CA LEU A 140 10.72 15.19 -14.65
C LEU A 140 11.32 14.01 -13.87
N ILE A 141 12.09 13.16 -14.54
CA ILE A 141 12.78 12.01 -13.93
C ILE A 141 13.78 12.51 -12.87
N GLN A 142 14.59 13.52 -13.18
CA GLN A 142 15.56 14.06 -12.24
C GLN A 142 14.89 14.76 -11.05
N GLY A 143 13.78 15.48 -11.28
CA GLY A 143 12.97 16.09 -10.22
C GLY A 143 12.43 15.06 -9.25
N LEU A 144 11.78 14.00 -9.78
CA LEU A 144 11.24 12.90 -8.97
C LEU A 144 12.35 12.17 -8.19
N SER A 145 13.47 11.85 -8.83
CA SER A 145 14.61 11.19 -8.19
C SER A 145 15.22 12.03 -7.06
N ASN A 146 15.31 13.35 -7.24
CA ASN A 146 15.81 14.26 -6.21
C ASN A 146 14.84 14.39 -5.03
N SER A 147 13.52 14.46 -5.29
CA SER A 147 12.53 14.51 -4.22
C SER A 147 12.47 13.22 -3.41
N GLU A 148 12.54 12.05 -4.04
CA GLU A 148 12.57 10.76 -3.34
C GLU A 148 13.84 10.61 -2.49
N MET A 149 15.00 11.08 -2.97
CA MET A 149 16.24 11.10 -2.20
C MET A 149 16.11 11.96 -0.93
N GLN A 150 15.62 13.20 -1.05
CA GLN A 150 15.41 14.09 0.11
C GLN A 150 14.39 13.53 1.12
N ILE A 151 13.33 12.87 0.63
CA ILE A 151 12.35 12.19 1.48
C ILE A 151 12.99 11.00 2.20
N MET A 152 13.86 10.24 1.53
CA MET A 152 14.56 9.10 2.11
C MET A 152 15.58 9.53 3.18
N ASP A 153 16.38 10.57 2.91
CA ASP A 153 17.35 11.10 3.86
C ASP A 153 16.66 11.56 5.17
N LEU A 154 15.54 12.29 5.05
CA LEU A 154 14.74 12.69 6.22
C LEU A 154 14.12 11.49 6.95
N ARG A 155 13.65 10.47 6.23
CA ARG A 155 13.11 9.23 6.84
C ARG A 155 14.19 8.47 7.61
N ALA A 156 15.42 8.41 7.10
CA ALA A 156 16.54 7.76 7.76
C ALA A 156 16.84 8.42 9.12
N GLU A 157 16.98 9.75 9.14
CA GLU A 157 17.21 10.54 10.35
C GLU A 157 16.09 10.36 11.40
N ILE A 158 14.83 10.30 10.97
CA ILE A 158 13.68 10.05 11.85
C ILE A 158 13.73 8.64 12.45
N ILE A 159 14.05 7.62 11.64
CA ILE A 159 14.16 6.22 12.10
C ILE A 159 15.33 6.04 13.06
N GLU A 160 16.49 6.64 12.78
CA GLU A 160 17.66 6.64 13.66
C GLU A 160 17.33 7.33 15.00
N SER A 161 16.70 8.51 14.96
CA SER A 161 16.23 9.24 16.15
C SER A 161 15.25 8.42 17.03
N ILE A 162 14.38 7.61 16.43
CA ILE A 162 13.49 6.68 17.16
C ILE A 162 14.31 5.53 17.79
N GLY A 163 15.31 5.03 17.06
CA GLY A 163 16.26 4.04 17.55
C GLY A 163 17.05 4.50 18.77
N GLU A 164 17.48 5.77 18.81
CA GLU A 164 18.27 6.36 19.90
C GLU A 164 17.47 6.83 21.12
N ASN A 165 16.21 7.23 20.96
CA ASN A 165 15.33 7.65 22.06
C ASN A 165 15.24 6.57 23.17
N ASN A 166 14.83 6.89 24.40
CA ASN A 166 14.75 5.89 25.49
C ASN A 166 13.31 5.44 25.82
N THR A 167 12.44 5.39 24.80
CA THR A 167 11.06 4.90 24.95
C THR A 167 10.97 3.38 24.85
N GLU A 168 10.00 2.78 25.54
CA GLU A 168 9.70 1.33 25.45
C GLU A 168 8.96 1.00 24.14
N ASP A 169 8.12 1.92 23.64
CA ASP A 169 7.22 1.70 22.51
C ASP A 169 7.87 1.78 21.10
N LYS A 170 9.20 1.86 21.00
CA LYS A 170 9.92 2.02 19.70
C LYS A 170 9.46 1.04 18.63
N VAL A 171 9.24 -0.22 19.02
CA VAL A 171 8.85 -1.29 18.10
C VAL A 171 7.49 -0.97 17.47
N ILE A 172 6.54 -0.44 18.26
CA ILE A 172 5.22 -0.04 17.77
C ILE A 172 5.37 1.13 16.79
N THR A 173 6.13 2.17 17.14
CA THR A 173 6.36 3.33 16.25
C THR A 173 7.04 2.93 14.93
N LEU A 174 8.00 1.99 14.96
CA LEU A 174 8.66 1.48 13.75
C LEU A 174 7.73 0.62 12.89
N LEU A 175 6.81 -0.14 13.50
CA LEU A 175 5.77 -0.89 12.77
C LEU A 175 4.76 0.06 12.12
N GLU A 176 4.34 1.13 12.80
CA GLU A 176 3.46 2.17 12.22
C GLU A 176 4.14 2.88 11.03
N LEU A 177 5.42 3.22 11.15
CA LEU A 177 6.21 3.79 10.04
C LEU A 177 6.34 2.82 8.86
N TYR A 178 6.52 1.52 9.13
CA TYR A 178 6.54 0.48 8.11
C TYR A 178 5.19 0.38 7.37
N GLU A 179 4.06 0.39 8.09
CA GLU A 179 2.73 0.44 7.47
C GLU A 179 2.52 1.69 6.61
N ILE A 180 2.99 2.86 7.05
CA ILE A 180 2.92 4.10 6.26
C ILE A 180 3.76 3.96 4.99
N SER A 181 4.94 3.35 5.07
CA SER A 181 5.80 3.06 3.92
C SER A 181 5.12 2.13 2.91
N LEU A 182 4.51 1.03 3.38
CA LEU A 182 3.73 0.12 2.55
C LEU A 182 2.56 0.84 1.86
N LYS A 183 1.75 1.61 2.60
CA LYS A 183 0.61 2.36 2.04
C LYS A 183 1.06 3.34 0.94
N ASN A 184 2.21 4.00 1.12
CA ASN A 184 2.79 4.88 0.10
C ASN A 184 3.30 4.11 -1.12
N HIS A 185 3.89 2.93 -0.94
CA HIS A 185 4.33 2.08 -2.05
C HIS A 185 3.14 1.57 -2.88
N GLN A 186 2.06 1.11 -2.23
CA GLN A 186 0.82 0.75 -2.94
C GLN A 186 0.26 1.93 -3.74
N ARG A 187 0.20 3.13 -3.15
CA ARG A 187 -0.24 4.34 -3.86
C ARG A 187 0.64 4.69 -5.07
N MET A 188 1.95 4.45 -5.00
CA MET A 188 2.85 4.63 -6.15
C MET A 188 2.53 3.61 -7.26
N ASN A 189 2.32 2.34 -6.91
CA ASN A 189 1.94 1.30 -7.87
C ASN A 189 0.58 1.59 -8.52
N GLU A 190 -0.39 2.13 -7.78
CA GLU A 190 -1.68 2.59 -8.31
C GLU A 190 -1.50 3.72 -9.34
N LEU A 191 -0.74 4.77 -8.99
CA LEU A 191 -0.47 5.90 -9.87
C LEU A 191 0.25 5.46 -11.16
N LEU A 192 1.29 4.64 -11.04
CA LEU A 192 2.00 4.07 -12.19
C LEU A 192 1.06 3.24 -13.07
N THR A 193 0.24 2.37 -12.47
CA THR A 193 -0.73 1.54 -13.19
C THR A 193 -1.70 2.39 -14.01
N LEU A 194 -2.28 3.43 -13.39
CA LEU A 194 -3.22 4.34 -14.07
C LEU A 194 -2.55 5.10 -15.21
N SER A 195 -1.41 5.76 -14.96
CA SER A 195 -0.70 6.53 -15.99
C SER A 195 -0.20 5.65 -17.14
N LEU A 196 0.25 4.42 -16.88
CA LEU A 196 0.64 3.47 -17.92
C LEU A 196 -0.56 3.00 -18.77
N GLY A 197 -1.76 2.93 -18.18
CA GLY A 197 -2.99 2.63 -18.90
C GLY A 197 -3.47 3.76 -19.79
N GLU A 198 -3.29 5.02 -19.38
CA GLU A 198 -3.67 6.21 -20.16
C GLU A 198 -2.79 6.43 -21.40
N LEU A 199 -1.54 5.93 -21.41
CA LEU A 199 -0.58 6.16 -22.49
C LEU A 199 -0.84 5.31 -23.75
N GLU A 200 -1.73 4.32 -23.70
CA GLU A 200 -2.00 3.31 -24.74
C GLU A 200 -0.78 2.56 -25.32
N ASP A 201 0.43 2.80 -24.81
CA ASP A 201 1.71 2.28 -25.30
C ASP A 201 1.96 0.83 -24.85
N ASP A 202 2.32 -0.07 -25.77
CA ASP A 202 2.55 -1.48 -25.47
C ASP A 202 3.88 -1.74 -24.74
N ARG A 203 4.80 -0.78 -24.69
CA ARG A 203 6.00 -0.83 -23.83
C ARG A 203 5.65 -0.87 -22.34
N ALA A 204 4.42 -0.52 -21.96
CA ALA A 204 3.90 -0.66 -20.60
C ALA A 204 3.56 -2.12 -20.21
N ILE A 205 3.37 -3.02 -21.17
CA ILE A 205 2.86 -4.38 -20.93
C ILE A 205 3.70 -5.16 -19.89
N PRO A 206 5.04 -5.23 -19.98
CA PRO A 206 5.84 -6.00 -19.02
C PRO A 206 5.64 -5.54 -17.58
N LEU A 207 5.68 -4.22 -17.33
CA LEU A 207 5.52 -3.66 -15.99
C LEU A 207 4.08 -3.84 -15.45
N LEU A 208 3.07 -3.73 -16.30
CA LEU A 208 1.68 -4.04 -15.91
C LEU A 208 1.49 -5.54 -15.59
N MET A 209 2.19 -6.44 -16.29
CA MET A 209 2.20 -7.87 -15.99
C MET A 209 2.89 -8.16 -14.66
N ASP A 210 4.03 -7.52 -14.38
CA ASP A 210 4.74 -7.64 -13.11
C ASP A 210 3.87 -7.15 -11.93
N ILE A 211 3.20 -6.00 -12.09
CA ILE A 211 2.27 -5.45 -11.09
C ILE A 211 1.11 -6.43 -10.84
N ALA A 212 0.49 -6.98 -11.89
CA ALA A 212 -0.63 -7.91 -11.75
C ALA A 212 -0.25 -9.24 -11.06
N LYS A 213 0.97 -9.73 -11.29
CA LYS A 213 1.47 -10.99 -10.69
C LYS A 213 1.90 -10.86 -9.23
N ASN A 214 2.33 -9.68 -8.80
CA ASN A 214 2.91 -9.52 -7.47
C ASN A 214 1.84 -9.62 -6.35
N ASP A 215 1.86 -10.71 -5.59
CA ASP A 215 0.96 -10.94 -4.46
C ASP A 215 1.17 -9.97 -3.27
N GLU A 216 2.27 -9.21 -3.24
CA GLU A 216 2.52 -8.13 -2.26
C GLU A 216 1.80 -6.81 -2.63
N ILE A 217 1.27 -6.68 -3.85
CA ILE A 217 0.50 -5.51 -4.30
C ILE A 217 -0.99 -5.71 -3.97
N ASP A 218 -1.66 -4.62 -3.59
CA ASP A 218 -3.09 -4.66 -3.27
C ASP A 218 -3.92 -5.23 -4.44
N LEU A 219 -4.86 -6.12 -4.13
CA LEU A 219 -5.70 -6.81 -5.10
C LEU A 219 -6.43 -5.83 -6.04
N HIS A 220 -6.84 -4.64 -5.58
CA HIS A 220 -7.46 -3.63 -6.45
C HIS A 220 -6.50 -3.12 -7.53
N ILE A 221 -5.24 -2.87 -7.18
CA ILE A 221 -4.22 -2.35 -8.10
C ILE A 221 -3.84 -3.42 -9.11
N ARG A 222 -3.63 -4.66 -8.65
CA ARG A 222 -3.39 -5.83 -9.52
C ARG A 222 -4.54 -5.99 -10.52
N ASN A 223 -5.77 -5.96 -10.03
CA ASN A 223 -6.98 -6.07 -10.84
C ASN A 223 -7.11 -4.90 -11.84
N ARG A 224 -6.68 -3.68 -11.49
CA ARG A 224 -6.61 -2.57 -12.44
C ARG A 224 -5.58 -2.82 -13.55
N ALA A 225 -4.41 -3.34 -13.21
CA ALA A 225 -3.39 -3.69 -14.21
C ALA A 225 -3.90 -4.79 -15.17
N ILE A 226 -4.55 -5.84 -14.64
CA ILE A 226 -5.25 -6.88 -15.42
C ILE A 226 -6.30 -6.26 -16.36
N GLU A 227 -7.11 -5.32 -15.88
CA GLU A 227 -8.11 -4.63 -16.70
C GLU A 227 -7.49 -3.79 -17.82
N ILE A 228 -6.38 -3.08 -17.56
CA ILE A 228 -5.66 -2.30 -18.58
C ILE A 228 -5.06 -3.23 -19.63
N LEU A 229 -4.36 -4.29 -19.20
CA LEU A 229 -3.84 -5.34 -20.08
C LEU A 229 -4.96 -5.97 -20.91
N SER A 230 -6.18 -6.10 -20.36
CA SER A 230 -7.32 -6.69 -21.06
C SER A 230 -7.80 -5.90 -22.28
N ARG A 231 -7.37 -4.64 -22.43
CA ARG A 231 -7.70 -3.77 -23.56
C ARG A 231 -6.57 -3.72 -24.61
N LYS A 232 -5.41 -4.32 -24.32
CA LYS A 232 -4.25 -4.39 -25.21
C LYS A 232 -4.26 -5.66 -26.04
N ASN A 233 -3.65 -5.60 -27.22
CA ASN A 233 -3.64 -6.69 -28.20
C ASN A 233 -2.19 -7.15 -28.47
N ALA A 234 -1.66 -8.00 -27.58
CA ALA A 234 -0.32 -8.55 -27.67
C ALA A 234 -0.33 -10.07 -27.40
N PRO A 235 0.35 -10.91 -28.22
CA PRO A 235 0.29 -12.38 -28.10
C PRO A 235 0.68 -12.94 -26.72
N GLU A 236 1.67 -12.33 -26.07
CA GLU A 236 2.17 -12.69 -24.74
C GLU A 236 1.11 -12.61 -23.64
N LEU A 237 0.07 -11.80 -23.85
CA LEU A 237 -1.03 -11.67 -22.90
C LEU A 237 -1.85 -12.97 -22.79
N VAL A 238 -1.91 -13.79 -23.84
CA VAL A 238 -2.68 -15.05 -23.83
C VAL A 238 -2.16 -16.00 -22.75
N ASP A 239 -0.83 -16.21 -22.71
CA ASP A 239 -0.22 -17.10 -21.71
C ASP A 239 -0.24 -16.48 -20.31
N PHE A 240 -0.05 -15.16 -20.20
CA PHE A 240 -0.23 -14.40 -18.95
C PHE A 240 -1.63 -14.56 -18.36
N PHE A 241 -2.68 -14.42 -19.17
CA PHE A 241 -4.06 -14.57 -18.72
C PHE A 241 -4.37 -16.03 -18.35
N VAL A 242 -3.80 -17.02 -19.06
CA VAL A 242 -3.88 -18.44 -18.67
C VAL A 242 -3.21 -18.71 -17.31
N GLU A 243 -2.09 -18.05 -17.00
CA GLU A 243 -1.43 -18.14 -15.69
C GLU A 243 -2.28 -17.49 -14.58
N MET A 244 -2.78 -16.27 -14.81
CA MET A 244 -3.58 -15.51 -13.84
C MET A 244 -4.95 -16.15 -13.52
N LEU A 245 -5.44 -17.06 -14.36
CA LEU A 245 -6.59 -17.91 -14.04
C LEU A 245 -6.34 -18.82 -12.85
N GLY A 246 -5.11 -19.31 -12.66
CA GLY A 246 -4.73 -20.22 -11.57
C GLY A 246 -4.62 -19.53 -10.20
N SER A 247 -4.76 -18.21 -10.15
CA SER A 247 -4.52 -17.36 -8.98
C SER A 247 -5.83 -16.81 -8.39
N PRO A 248 -5.97 -16.75 -7.05
CA PRO A 248 -7.19 -16.23 -6.43
C PRO A 248 -7.43 -14.74 -6.73
N GLY A 249 -8.68 -14.36 -7.03
CA GLY A 249 -9.14 -12.96 -7.02
C GLY A 249 -9.31 -12.27 -8.37
N SER A 250 -9.02 -12.93 -9.50
CA SER A 250 -8.97 -12.36 -10.86
C SER A 250 -10.24 -12.56 -11.72
N ASN A 251 -11.23 -13.32 -11.23
CA ASN A 251 -12.34 -13.88 -12.04
C ASN A 251 -13.15 -12.85 -12.85
N ASP A 252 -13.47 -11.68 -12.28
CA ASP A 252 -14.37 -10.71 -12.93
C ASP A 252 -13.66 -9.88 -14.02
N GLN A 253 -12.37 -9.56 -13.85
CA GLN A 253 -11.60 -8.91 -14.92
C GLN A 253 -11.28 -9.91 -16.05
N MET A 254 -11.16 -11.19 -15.73
CA MET A 254 -11.02 -12.29 -16.70
C MET A 254 -12.14 -12.29 -17.75
N LEU A 255 -13.39 -12.14 -17.30
CA LEU A 255 -14.55 -12.06 -18.17
C LEU A 255 -14.52 -10.80 -19.06
N THR A 256 -13.97 -9.71 -18.53
CA THR A 256 -13.79 -8.45 -19.28
C THR A 256 -12.76 -8.61 -20.40
N PHE A 257 -11.65 -9.31 -20.16
CA PHE A 257 -10.67 -9.69 -21.19
C PHE A 257 -11.30 -10.54 -22.31
N ILE A 258 -12.02 -11.59 -21.95
CA ILE A 258 -12.69 -12.48 -22.91
C ILE A 258 -13.62 -11.71 -23.86
N ASN A 259 -14.37 -10.76 -23.31
CA ASN A 259 -15.34 -9.97 -24.06
C ASN A 259 -14.68 -8.93 -24.99
N ASN A 260 -13.51 -8.41 -24.62
CA ASN A 260 -12.89 -7.28 -25.32
C ASN A 260 -11.87 -7.69 -26.40
N SER A 261 -11.18 -8.84 -26.25
CA SER A 261 -9.88 -9.03 -26.94
C SER A 261 -9.63 -10.41 -27.59
N MET A 262 -10.51 -11.41 -27.42
CA MET A 262 -10.25 -12.75 -27.97
C MET A 262 -11.00 -13.07 -29.28
N GLY A 263 -10.23 -13.56 -30.27
CA GLY A 263 -10.74 -14.33 -31.40
C GLY A 263 -11.34 -15.69 -30.98
N ILE A 264 -11.80 -16.48 -31.95
CA ILE A 264 -12.57 -17.71 -31.64
C ILE A 264 -11.66 -18.81 -31.07
N VAL A 265 -10.43 -18.95 -31.56
CA VAL A 265 -9.50 -20.03 -31.17
C VAL A 265 -8.91 -19.78 -29.77
N GLU A 266 -8.69 -18.51 -29.44
CA GLU A 266 -8.16 -18.05 -28.17
C GLU A 266 -9.15 -18.32 -27.02
N ARG A 267 -10.46 -18.20 -27.28
CA ARG A 267 -11.53 -18.49 -26.31
C ARG A 267 -11.57 -19.95 -25.89
N ASP A 268 -11.42 -20.89 -26.83
CA ASP A 268 -11.49 -22.32 -26.51
C ASP A 268 -10.31 -22.75 -25.61
N ARG A 269 -9.10 -22.25 -25.90
CA ARG A 269 -7.93 -22.47 -25.04
C ARG A 269 -8.13 -21.89 -23.63
N LEU A 270 -8.69 -20.69 -23.54
CA LEU A 270 -8.96 -20.05 -22.24
C LEU A 270 -10.11 -20.73 -21.47
N LEU A 271 -11.14 -21.22 -22.15
CA LEU A 271 -12.23 -21.99 -21.53
C LEU A 271 -11.69 -23.28 -20.89
N MET A 272 -10.76 -23.97 -21.54
CA MET A 272 -10.10 -25.14 -20.97
C MET A 272 -9.25 -24.76 -19.75
N ALA A 273 -8.48 -23.67 -19.81
CA ALA A 273 -7.72 -23.16 -18.66
C ALA A 273 -8.62 -22.72 -17.49
N LEU A 274 -9.79 -22.13 -17.76
CA LEU A 274 -10.82 -21.77 -16.77
C LEU A 274 -11.36 -23.01 -16.06
N LEU A 275 -11.68 -24.06 -16.83
CA LEU A 275 -12.14 -25.34 -16.29
C LEU A 275 -11.06 -26.02 -15.45
N GLU A 276 -9.81 -26.05 -15.93
CA GLU A 276 -8.67 -26.61 -15.21
C GLU A 276 -8.41 -25.85 -13.90
N SER A 277 -8.35 -24.51 -13.94
CA SER A 277 -8.18 -23.69 -12.73
C SER A 277 -9.32 -23.91 -11.73
N TYR A 278 -10.58 -23.93 -12.17
CA TYR A 278 -11.71 -24.20 -11.28
C TYR A 278 -11.56 -25.56 -10.57
N GLN A 279 -11.13 -26.61 -11.29
CA GLN A 279 -10.86 -27.92 -10.66
C GLN A 279 -9.66 -27.87 -9.72
N ILE A 280 -8.57 -27.16 -10.07
CA ILE A 280 -7.38 -26.99 -9.21
C ILE A 280 -7.76 -26.24 -7.92
N GLY A 281 -8.47 -25.12 -8.01
CA GLY A 281 -8.94 -24.33 -6.87
C GLY A 281 -9.87 -25.12 -5.96
N LYS A 282 -10.84 -25.85 -6.54
CA LYS A 282 -11.74 -26.76 -5.83
C LYS A 282 -10.95 -27.86 -5.09
N ASN A 283 -9.98 -28.49 -5.75
CA ASN A 283 -9.13 -29.51 -5.15
C ASN A 283 -8.23 -28.95 -4.03
N ARG A 284 -7.64 -27.76 -4.21
CA ARG A 284 -6.86 -27.05 -3.18
C ARG A 284 -7.73 -26.73 -1.96
N TYR A 285 -8.93 -26.19 -2.16
CA TYR A 285 -9.89 -25.91 -1.09
C TYR A 285 -10.19 -27.16 -0.26
N TYR A 286 -10.50 -28.28 -0.91
CA TYR A 286 -10.75 -29.53 -0.19
C TYR A 286 -9.50 -30.12 0.49
N ALA A 287 -8.30 -29.94 -0.07
CA ALA A 287 -7.05 -30.37 0.56
C ALA A 287 -6.76 -29.55 1.83
N VAL A 288 -6.97 -28.23 1.79
CA VAL A 288 -6.88 -27.35 2.97
C VAL A 288 -7.92 -27.74 4.01
N LEU A 289 -9.18 -27.93 3.62
CA LEU A 289 -10.24 -28.34 4.54
C LEU A 289 -9.95 -29.72 5.18
N HIS A 290 -9.43 -30.69 4.41
CA HIS A 290 -8.98 -31.97 4.94
C HIS A 290 -7.84 -31.83 5.94
N SER A 291 -6.86 -30.96 5.65
CA SER A 291 -5.75 -30.68 6.57
C SER A 291 -6.22 -30.00 7.86
N LEU A 292 -7.15 -29.04 7.77
CA LEU A 292 -7.74 -28.37 8.93
C LEU A 292 -8.54 -29.36 9.79
N MET A 293 -9.36 -30.21 9.19
CA MET A 293 -10.11 -31.24 9.91
C MET A 293 -9.19 -32.28 10.56
N GLY A 294 -8.06 -32.62 9.93
CA GLY A 294 -7.01 -33.42 10.55
C GLY A 294 -6.35 -32.74 11.76
N SER A 295 -6.04 -31.45 11.66
CA SER A 295 -5.47 -30.68 12.78
C SER A 295 -6.45 -30.43 13.93
N LEU A 296 -7.75 -30.48 13.67
CA LEU A 296 -8.82 -30.28 14.65
C LEU A 296 -9.39 -31.60 15.21
N GLU A 297 -8.89 -32.76 14.76
CA GLU A 297 -9.37 -34.08 15.19
C GLU A 297 -9.19 -34.31 16.70
N ASP A 298 -8.06 -33.89 17.25
CA ASP A 298 -7.75 -33.94 18.69
C ASP A 298 -8.41 -32.80 19.49
N TYR A 299 -9.16 -31.91 18.84
CA TYR A 299 -9.71 -30.70 19.45
C TYR A 299 -11.22 -30.82 19.70
N SER A 300 -11.59 -31.44 20.82
CA SER A 300 -12.97 -31.73 21.27
C SER A 300 -13.82 -30.49 21.63
N ASN A 301 -13.72 -29.37 20.91
CA ASN A 301 -14.52 -28.17 21.15
C ASN A 301 -15.97 -28.37 20.62
N PRO A 302 -17.02 -28.34 21.47
CA PRO A 302 -18.39 -28.58 21.02
C PRO A 302 -18.88 -27.66 19.89
N GLU A 303 -18.35 -26.43 19.79
CA GLU A 303 -18.75 -25.43 18.80
C GLU A 303 -18.40 -25.84 17.35
N ILE A 304 -17.37 -26.67 17.14
CA ILE A 304 -16.98 -27.10 15.78
C ILE A 304 -17.67 -28.40 15.35
N LYS A 305 -18.27 -29.15 16.29
CA LYS A 305 -19.00 -30.40 16.02
C LYS A 305 -20.04 -30.28 14.88
N PRO A 306 -20.88 -29.22 14.78
CA PRO A 306 -21.85 -29.08 13.70
C PRO A 306 -21.21 -29.05 12.31
N VAL A 307 -20.01 -28.46 12.18
CA VAL A 307 -19.28 -28.35 10.90
C VAL A 307 -18.84 -29.74 10.41
N PHE A 308 -18.38 -30.60 11.31
CA PHE A 308 -18.03 -31.99 10.95
C PHE A 308 -19.25 -32.78 10.49
N ILE A 309 -20.42 -32.60 11.12
CA ILE A 309 -21.68 -33.24 10.72
C ILE A 309 -22.13 -32.73 9.34
N GLU A 310 -22.04 -31.41 9.10
CA GLU A 310 -22.39 -30.80 7.81
C GLU A 310 -21.51 -31.33 6.67
N VAL A 311 -20.19 -31.38 6.86
CA VAL A 311 -19.26 -31.91 5.85
C VAL A 311 -19.51 -33.41 5.62
N ALA A 312 -19.75 -34.20 6.67
CA ALA A 312 -20.03 -35.63 6.53
C ALA A 312 -21.34 -35.92 5.77
N ARG A 313 -22.39 -35.12 6.01
CA ARG A 313 -23.71 -35.29 5.39
C ARG A 313 -23.82 -34.75 3.96
N THR A 314 -23.11 -33.68 3.63
CA THR A 314 -23.36 -32.93 2.38
C THR A 314 -22.81 -33.63 1.14
N ASP A 315 -23.69 -33.94 0.21
CA ASP A 315 -23.33 -34.50 -1.10
C ASP A 315 -22.63 -33.43 -1.98
N GLY A 316 -21.49 -33.80 -2.57
CA GLY A 316 -20.63 -32.90 -3.34
C GLY A 316 -19.25 -32.66 -2.75
N PHE A 317 -19.05 -32.91 -1.44
CA PHE A 317 -17.70 -32.99 -0.85
C PHE A 317 -16.98 -34.28 -1.30
N PRO A 318 -15.63 -34.26 -1.45
CA PRO A 318 -14.88 -35.46 -1.79
C PRO A 318 -15.02 -36.55 -0.74
N ARG A 319 -15.09 -37.80 -1.19
CA ARG A 319 -15.19 -39.00 -0.36
C ARG A 319 -14.20 -39.02 0.81
N LEU A 320 -12.92 -38.73 0.58
CA LEU A 320 -11.89 -38.71 1.62
C LEU A 320 -12.17 -37.65 2.70
N LEU A 321 -12.68 -36.48 2.31
CA LEU A 321 -13.03 -35.41 3.24
C LEU A 321 -14.24 -35.80 4.10
N ARG A 322 -15.26 -36.42 3.50
CA ARG A 322 -16.44 -36.95 4.22
C ARG A 322 -16.07 -38.07 5.17
N ILE A 323 -15.19 -38.99 4.76
CA ILE A 323 -14.63 -40.04 5.64
C ILE A 323 -13.89 -39.41 6.82
N LYS A 324 -13.01 -38.44 6.57
CA LYS A 324 -12.26 -37.75 7.63
C LYS A 324 -13.21 -37.09 8.63
N ALA A 325 -14.25 -36.42 8.14
CA ALA A 325 -15.28 -35.80 8.96
C ALA A 325 -16.00 -36.81 9.89
N ILE A 326 -16.38 -37.97 9.35
CA ILE A 326 -17.00 -39.07 10.11
C ILE A 326 -16.05 -39.62 11.19
N GLN A 327 -14.77 -39.79 10.87
CA GLN A 327 -13.77 -40.33 11.80
C GLN A 327 -13.51 -39.36 12.96
N SER A 328 -13.31 -38.08 12.67
CA SER A 328 -13.03 -37.07 13.68
C SER A 328 -14.23 -36.78 14.60
N LEU A 329 -15.46 -37.13 14.21
CA LEU A 329 -16.62 -37.05 15.10
C LEU A 329 -16.54 -37.97 16.34
N SER A 330 -15.61 -38.94 16.35
CA SER A 330 -15.36 -39.79 17.50
C SER A 330 -14.80 -39.05 18.72
N SER A 331 -14.06 -37.95 18.53
CA SER A 331 -13.39 -37.21 19.62
C SER A 331 -14.32 -36.31 20.44
N PHE A 332 -15.57 -36.12 20.02
CA PHE A 332 -16.60 -35.40 20.81
C PHE A 332 -17.34 -36.30 21.81
N GLY A 333 -17.20 -37.63 21.70
CA GLY A 333 -17.84 -38.59 22.62
C GLY A 333 -19.38 -38.63 22.56
N ASP A 334 -19.99 -37.99 21.56
CA ASP A 334 -21.44 -37.80 21.47
C ASP A 334 -22.08 -38.83 20.52
N VAL A 335 -22.80 -39.80 21.09
CA VAL A 335 -23.50 -40.86 20.32
C VAL A 335 -24.59 -40.29 19.40
N SER A 336 -25.19 -39.14 19.73
CA SER A 336 -26.33 -38.59 18.98
C SER A 336 -25.97 -38.13 17.56
N VAL A 337 -24.68 -37.92 17.25
CA VAL A 337 -24.23 -37.61 15.88
C VAL A 337 -24.60 -38.73 14.89
N LEU A 338 -24.75 -39.97 15.37
CA LEU A 338 -25.22 -41.09 14.55
C LEU A 338 -26.66 -40.92 14.08
N ASP A 339 -27.51 -40.17 14.80
CA ASP A 339 -28.88 -39.88 14.36
C ASP A 339 -28.90 -39.03 13.09
N GLU A 340 -27.94 -38.10 12.95
CA GLU A 340 -27.80 -37.24 11.77
C GLU A 340 -27.08 -37.92 10.60
N LEU A 341 -26.20 -38.89 10.88
CA LEU A 341 -25.37 -39.54 9.87
C LEU A 341 -25.92 -40.86 9.34
N ILE A 342 -26.63 -41.66 10.13
CA ILE A 342 -27.23 -42.92 9.64
C ILE A 342 -28.13 -42.72 8.40
N PRO A 343 -28.96 -41.65 8.30
CA PRO A 343 -29.78 -41.40 7.13
C PRO A 343 -29.02 -41.29 5.80
N ILE A 344 -27.72 -40.94 5.81
CA ILE A 344 -26.94 -40.83 4.55
C ILE A 344 -26.82 -42.20 3.85
N LEU A 345 -26.87 -43.30 4.60
CA LEU A 345 -26.81 -44.67 4.10
C LEU A 345 -28.11 -45.15 3.44
N GLU A 346 -29.18 -44.33 3.45
CA GLU A 346 -30.40 -44.63 2.69
C GLU A 346 -30.25 -44.31 1.18
N ASP A 347 -29.16 -43.63 0.79
CA ASP A 347 -28.75 -43.52 -0.61
C ASP A 347 -27.70 -44.58 -0.99
N SER A 348 -27.93 -45.27 -2.11
CA SER A 348 -27.04 -46.27 -2.67
C SER A 348 -25.65 -45.76 -3.02
N TYR A 349 -25.50 -44.47 -3.37
CA TYR A 349 -24.20 -43.87 -3.67
C TYR A 349 -23.32 -43.64 -2.42
N ASN A 350 -23.92 -43.69 -1.23
CA ASN A 350 -23.27 -43.41 0.04
C ASN A 350 -22.89 -44.69 0.82
N TYR A 351 -23.05 -45.89 0.23
CA TYR A 351 -22.74 -47.17 0.88
C TYR A 351 -21.27 -47.29 1.34
N ASP A 352 -20.36 -46.60 0.68
CA ASP A 352 -18.94 -46.52 1.05
C ASP A 352 -18.69 -46.03 2.49
N TYR A 353 -19.62 -45.24 3.07
CA TYR A 353 -19.51 -44.76 4.45
C TYR A 353 -20.02 -45.78 5.49
N TYR A 354 -20.52 -46.95 5.06
CA TYR A 354 -21.04 -47.99 5.96
C TYR A 354 -20.00 -48.44 6.99
N TYR A 355 -18.76 -48.67 6.55
CA TYR A 355 -17.67 -49.09 7.44
C TYR A 355 -17.28 -47.99 8.42
N GLU A 356 -17.19 -46.74 7.95
CA GLU A 356 -16.84 -45.59 8.80
C GLU A 356 -17.90 -45.33 9.87
N LEU A 357 -19.19 -45.43 9.54
CA LEU A 357 -20.27 -45.27 10.53
C LEU A 357 -20.35 -46.44 11.53
N ASN A 358 -20.00 -47.67 11.12
CA ASN A 358 -19.82 -48.77 12.07
C ASN A 358 -18.60 -48.54 12.99
N ASN A 359 -17.49 -48.02 12.46
CA ASN A 359 -16.30 -47.69 13.24
C ASN A 359 -16.60 -46.58 14.26
N LEU A 360 -17.26 -45.50 13.83
CA LEU A 360 -17.72 -44.40 14.69
C LEU A 360 -18.67 -44.90 15.78
N ALA A 361 -19.63 -45.76 15.44
CA ALA A 361 -20.54 -46.37 16.41
C ALA A 361 -19.80 -47.28 17.42
N ASN A 362 -18.70 -47.93 17.01
CA ASN A 362 -17.85 -48.69 17.93
C ASN A 362 -17.02 -47.77 18.85
N SER A 363 -16.37 -46.73 18.32
CA SER A 363 -15.56 -45.80 19.11
C SER A 363 -16.38 -45.01 20.14
N LEU A 364 -17.62 -44.66 19.79
CA LEU A 364 -18.57 -43.99 20.69
C LEU A 364 -19.28 -44.95 21.66
N ASN A 365 -18.94 -46.25 21.67
CA ASN A 365 -19.61 -47.29 22.45
C ASN A 365 -21.15 -47.32 22.28
N ALA A 366 -21.62 -47.05 21.06
CA ALA A 366 -23.04 -46.95 20.76
C ALA A 366 -23.79 -48.29 20.97
N GLY A 367 -25.01 -48.19 21.50
CA GLY A 367 -25.87 -49.34 21.77
C GLY A 367 -26.20 -50.18 20.53
N ALA A 368 -26.59 -51.44 20.74
CA ALA A 368 -26.91 -52.39 19.67
C ALA A 368 -27.99 -51.90 18.68
N GLU A 369 -28.87 -51.00 19.14
CA GLU A 369 -29.88 -50.33 18.31
C GLU A 369 -29.26 -49.55 17.13
N TYR A 370 -28.21 -48.75 17.38
CA TYR A 370 -27.54 -47.98 16.32
C TYR A 370 -26.93 -48.89 15.26
N LYS A 371 -26.37 -50.04 15.66
CA LYS A 371 -25.84 -51.06 14.73
C LYS A 371 -26.95 -51.70 13.87
N ASN A 372 -28.17 -51.81 14.40
CA ASN A 372 -29.32 -52.25 13.61
C ASN A 372 -29.80 -51.14 12.67
N ARG A 373 -29.91 -49.89 13.14
CA ARG A 373 -30.28 -48.73 12.32
C ARG A 373 -29.32 -48.50 11.14
N ILE A 374 -28.00 -48.66 11.34
CA ILE A 374 -26.98 -48.63 10.27
C ILE A 374 -27.26 -49.71 9.19
N ARG A 375 -27.57 -50.95 9.61
CA ARG A 375 -27.92 -52.05 8.70
C ARG A 375 -29.23 -51.79 7.96
N GLU A 376 -30.24 -51.28 8.66
CA GLU A 376 -31.56 -50.99 8.11
C GLU A 376 -31.52 -49.87 7.07
N ALA A 377 -30.81 -48.77 7.34
CA ALA A 377 -30.61 -47.69 6.38
C ALA A 377 -29.95 -48.20 5.10
N SER A 378 -28.86 -48.96 5.24
CA SER A 378 -28.16 -49.60 4.12
C SER A 378 -29.04 -50.58 3.32
N LEU A 379 -29.92 -51.31 4.02
CA LEU A 379 -30.87 -52.24 3.39
C LEU A 379 -32.03 -51.50 2.69
N LYS A 380 -32.37 -50.26 3.08
CA LYS A 380 -33.27 -49.40 2.30
C LYS A 380 -32.62 -48.98 0.99
N ALA A 381 -31.34 -48.57 1.00
CA ALA A 381 -30.60 -48.19 -0.20
C ALA A 381 -30.47 -49.32 -1.23
N MET A 382 -30.41 -50.58 -0.78
CA MET A 382 -30.38 -51.76 -1.65
C MET A 382 -31.73 -52.12 -2.30
N LYS A 383 -32.83 -51.48 -1.92
CA LYS A 383 -34.14 -51.70 -2.56
C LYS A 383 -34.31 -50.76 -3.76
N PRO A 384 -34.78 -51.25 -4.91
CA PRO A 384 -35.07 -50.36 -6.03
C PRO A 384 -36.15 -49.34 -5.63
N LYS A 385 -35.85 -48.05 -5.77
CA LYS A 385 -36.84 -46.97 -5.67
C LYS A 385 -37.91 -47.23 -6.75
N LYS A 386 -39.17 -47.32 -6.34
CA LYS A 386 -40.33 -47.55 -7.22
C LYS A 386 -40.73 -46.29 -7.97
#